data_AF-A0A644YR85-F1
#
_entry.id   AF-A0A644YR85-F1
#
_cell.length_a   1.000
_cell.length_b   1.000
_cell.length_c   1.000
_cell.angle_alpha   90.00
_cell.angle_beta   90.00
_cell.angle_gamma   90.00
#
_symmetry.space_group_name_H-M   'P 1'
#
loop_
_entity.id
_entity.type
_entity.pdbx_description
1 polymer ?
#
loop_
_entity_poly.entity_id
_entity_poly.type
_entity_poly.pdbx_seq_one_letter_code
_entity_poly.pdbx_strand_id
1 'polypeptide(L)'
;MEKEMKFIIKNPVDIADVVYKAAAAELDEIIVENEKRTQRFQKPLRVPKLNVKQMLENIDSLTEMTFNKPTNLYPWDNQSSKKAWSEIAKIKLRDDYLLKLTNDDDDLLQQLSEVWPELTPEPTLTKEQLSELSKLQQQADDIIKQAIALETEFNKLAEQEKDIIRNTQSKYDERIADQVKYLHVNLQYFKDHVKKW
;
A
#
# COMPACT_ATOMS: atom_id res chain seq x y z
N MET A 1 21.45 -21.85 -19.96
CA MET A 1 21.51 -21.00 -21.17
C MET A 1 20.41 -19.97 -21.03
N GLU A 2 20.72 -18.85 -20.40
CA GLU A 2 19.84 -17.68 -20.39
C GLU A 2 19.70 -17.21 -21.84
N LYS A 3 18.52 -17.40 -22.43
CA LYS A 3 18.19 -16.69 -23.66
C LYS A 3 18.04 -15.23 -23.27
N GLU A 4 19.10 -14.45 -23.40
CA GLU A 4 18.98 -13.00 -23.47
C GLU A 4 18.08 -12.69 -24.67
N MET A 5 16.77 -12.54 -24.44
CA MET A 5 15.90 -11.87 -25.39
C MET A 5 16.43 -10.45 -25.50
N LYS A 6 17.21 -10.18 -26.54
CA LYS A 6 17.59 -8.82 -26.92
C LYS A 6 16.33 -8.12 -27.41
N PHE A 7 15.58 -7.55 -26.46
CA PHE A 7 14.47 -6.68 -26.79
C PHE A 7 15.03 -5.42 -27.44
N ILE A 8 14.66 -5.21 -28.71
CA ILE A 8 15.01 -4.01 -29.45
C ILE A 8 13.94 -2.98 -29.12
N ILE A 9 14.28 -2.02 -28.26
CA ILE A 9 13.39 -0.91 -27.90
C ILE A 9 13.49 0.16 -28.99
N LYS A 10 12.41 0.35 -29.75
CA LYS A 10 12.30 1.37 -30.81
C LYS A 10 11.33 2.48 -30.43
N ASN A 11 10.36 2.19 -29.57
CA ASN A 11 9.34 3.12 -29.13
C ASN A 11 8.92 2.84 -27.66
N PRO A 12 8.16 3.74 -27.02
CA PRO A 12 7.68 3.55 -25.65
C PRO A 12 6.79 2.32 -25.44
N VAL A 13 6.06 1.88 -26.46
CA VAL A 13 5.19 0.68 -26.39
C VAL A 13 6.03 -0.57 -26.22
N ASP A 14 7.21 -0.63 -26.85
CA ASP A 14 8.15 -1.74 -26.68
C ASP A 14 8.62 -1.85 -25.23
N ILE A 15 8.78 -0.72 -24.51
CA ILE A 15 9.15 -0.72 -23.09
C ILE A 15 8.03 -1.36 -22.26
N ALA A 16 6.77 -0.97 -22.51
CA ALA A 16 5.62 -1.56 -21.83
C ALA A 16 5.50 -3.06 -22.09
N ASP A 17 5.67 -3.49 -23.34
CA ASP A 17 5.62 -4.89 -23.77
C ASP A 17 6.73 -5.73 -23.10
N VAL A 18 7.95 -5.21 -23.02
CA VAL A 18 9.07 -5.88 -22.34
C VAL A 18 8.77 -6.09 -20.87
N VAL A 19 8.31 -5.04 -20.17
CA VAL A 19 8.03 -5.13 -18.74
C VAL A 19 6.88 -6.09 -18.47
N TYR A 20 5.81 -6.03 -19.27
CA TYR A 20 4.68 -6.95 -19.13
C TYR A 20 5.10 -8.39 -19.39
N LYS A 21 5.82 -8.66 -20.49
CA LYS A 21 6.29 -10.02 -20.82
C LYS A 21 7.23 -10.60 -19.79
N ALA A 22 8.10 -9.78 -19.20
CA ALA A 22 8.96 -10.24 -18.11
C ALA A 22 8.13 -10.69 -16.90
N ALA A 23 7.17 -9.87 -16.47
CA ALA A 23 6.29 -10.21 -15.35
C ALA A 23 5.40 -11.43 -15.68
N ALA A 24 4.85 -11.52 -16.89
CA ALA A 24 4.04 -12.65 -17.33
C ALA A 24 4.86 -13.96 -17.41
N ALA A 25 6.11 -13.89 -17.87
CA ALA A 25 6.98 -15.06 -17.94
C ALA A 25 7.27 -15.65 -16.55
N GLU A 26 7.46 -14.81 -15.52
CA GLU A 26 7.62 -15.27 -14.13
C GLU A 26 6.37 -16.03 -13.63
N LEU A 27 5.18 -15.56 -14.01
CA LEU A 27 3.92 -16.25 -13.69
C LEU A 27 3.81 -17.59 -14.43
N ASP A 28 4.06 -17.57 -15.74
CA ASP A 28 3.99 -18.76 -16.60
C ASP A 28 4.94 -19.86 -16.14
N GLU A 29 6.16 -19.51 -15.71
CA GLU A 29 7.12 -20.49 -15.17
C GLU A 29 6.57 -21.22 -13.94
N ILE A 30 5.91 -20.49 -13.04
CA ILE A 30 5.33 -21.06 -11.82
C ILE A 30 4.07 -21.87 -12.13
N ILE A 31 3.26 -21.43 -13.10
CA ILE A 31 2.10 -22.17 -13.59
C ILE A 31 2.54 -23.50 -14.20
N VAL A 32 3.52 -23.48 -15.11
CA VAL A 32 4.08 -24.69 -15.74
C VAL A 32 4.69 -25.63 -14.71
N GLU A 33 5.37 -25.10 -13.69
CA GLU A 33 5.90 -25.93 -12.61
C GLU A 33 4.76 -26.52 -11.75
N ASN A 34 3.68 -25.77 -11.51
CA ASN A 34 2.51 -26.27 -10.80
C ASN A 34 1.78 -27.37 -11.56
N GLU A 35 1.70 -27.31 -12.89
CA GLU A 35 1.18 -28.39 -13.72
C GLU A 35 2.01 -29.67 -13.53
N LYS A 36 3.34 -29.57 -13.54
CA LYS A 36 4.24 -30.70 -13.27
C LYS A 36 4.10 -31.24 -11.84
N ARG A 37 3.94 -30.36 -10.85
CA ARG A 37 3.70 -30.75 -9.45
C ARG A 37 2.37 -31.49 -9.29
N THR A 38 1.35 -31.05 -10.01
CA THR A 38 0.03 -31.71 -10.04
C THR A 38 0.14 -33.12 -10.58
N GLN A 39 0.88 -33.33 -11.67
CA GLN A 39 1.18 -34.67 -12.21
C GLN A 39 1.93 -35.56 -11.20
N ARG A 40 2.71 -34.95 -10.29
CA ARG A 40 3.45 -35.63 -9.22
C ARG A 40 2.69 -35.72 -7.90
N PHE A 41 1.41 -35.31 -7.86
CA PHE A 41 0.59 -35.22 -6.64
C PHE A 41 1.23 -34.39 -5.52
N GLN A 42 2.00 -33.37 -5.88
CA GLN A 42 2.62 -32.43 -4.96
C GLN A 42 1.74 -31.18 -4.78
N LYS A 43 1.81 -30.57 -3.59
CA LYS A 43 1.14 -29.29 -3.33
C LYS A 43 1.63 -28.21 -4.31
N PRO A 44 0.72 -27.42 -4.93
CA PRO A 44 1.10 -26.34 -5.81
C PRO A 44 1.86 -25.24 -5.06
N LEU A 45 2.82 -24.64 -5.74
CA LEU A 45 3.46 -23.40 -5.35
C LEU A 45 2.47 -22.24 -5.47
N ARG A 46 2.64 -21.24 -4.61
CA ARG A 46 1.87 -20.01 -4.69
C ARG A 46 2.30 -19.25 -5.94
N VAL A 47 1.36 -18.99 -6.85
CA VAL A 47 1.57 -18.09 -7.98
C VAL A 47 1.68 -16.67 -7.42
N PRO A 48 2.77 -15.93 -7.67
CA PRO A 48 2.91 -14.55 -7.23
C PRO A 48 1.87 -13.69 -7.95
N LYS A 49 1.47 -12.57 -7.34
CA LYS A 49 0.59 -11.60 -8.00
C LYS A 49 1.44 -10.59 -8.78
N LEU A 50 0.85 -10.00 -9.81
CA LEU A 50 1.46 -8.86 -10.50
C LEU A 50 1.67 -7.70 -9.52
N ASN A 51 2.85 -7.08 -9.59
CA ASN A 51 3.23 -5.94 -8.75
C ASN A 51 3.36 -4.69 -9.62
N VAL A 52 2.30 -3.87 -9.61
CA VAL A 52 2.22 -2.67 -10.46
C VAL A 52 3.37 -1.72 -10.17
N LYS A 53 3.70 -1.50 -8.90
CA LYS A 53 4.77 -0.59 -8.48
C LYS A 53 6.12 -1.02 -9.07
N GLN A 54 6.47 -2.30 -8.94
CA GLN A 54 7.71 -2.84 -9.48
C GLN A 54 7.76 -2.73 -11.01
N MET A 55 6.63 -2.95 -11.69
CA MET A 55 6.55 -2.78 -13.14
C MET A 55 6.78 -1.33 -13.57
N LEU A 56 6.29 -0.35 -12.82
CA LEU A 56 6.53 1.07 -13.10
C LEU A 56 7.99 1.48 -12.87
N GLU A 57 8.60 0.96 -11.80
CA GLU A 57 10.03 1.14 -11.54
C GLU A 57 10.90 0.52 -12.66
N ASN A 58 10.47 -0.64 -13.19
CA ASN A 58 11.11 -1.29 -14.33
C ASN A 58 10.96 -0.47 -15.61
N ILE A 59 9.79 0.16 -15.85
CA ILE A 59 9.59 1.08 -16.98
C ILE A 59 10.56 2.27 -16.87
N ASP A 60 10.65 2.90 -15.70
CA ASP A 60 11.55 4.04 -15.49
C ASP A 60 13.03 3.65 -15.71
N SER A 61 13.42 2.48 -15.21
CA SER A 61 14.76 1.93 -15.35
C SER A 61 15.11 1.61 -16.81
N LEU A 62 14.22 0.92 -17.53
CA LEU A 62 14.43 0.59 -18.95
C LEU A 62 14.40 1.82 -19.84
N THR A 63 13.55 2.80 -19.53
CA THR A 63 13.54 4.09 -20.23
C THR A 63 14.87 4.79 -20.03
N GLU A 64 15.44 4.77 -18.82
CA GLU A 64 16.76 5.32 -18.59
C GLU A 64 17.88 4.63 -19.35
N MET A 65 17.92 3.30 -19.26
CA MET A 65 18.92 2.50 -19.98
C MET A 65 18.82 2.70 -21.49
N THR A 66 17.61 2.95 -22.01
CA THR A 66 17.41 3.28 -23.41
C THR A 66 18.08 4.60 -23.72
N PHE A 67 17.73 5.69 -23.02
CA PHE A 67 18.27 7.04 -23.29
C PHE A 67 19.78 7.20 -23.03
N ASN A 68 20.38 6.38 -22.15
CA ASN A 68 21.80 6.42 -21.85
C ASN A 68 22.68 5.66 -22.86
N LYS A 69 22.11 4.93 -23.83
CA LYS A 69 22.88 4.22 -24.85
C LYS A 69 23.38 5.17 -25.95
N PRO A 70 24.67 5.12 -26.31
CA PRO A 70 25.27 6.00 -27.31
C PRO A 70 24.78 5.73 -28.75
N THR A 71 24.01 4.65 -28.97
CA THR A 71 23.50 4.20 -30.28
C THR A 71 22.05 4.60 -30.56
N ASN A 72 21.42 5.44 -29.73
CA ASN A 72 20.06 5.86 -30.00
C ASN A 72 19.97 6.71 -31.27
N LEU A 73 19.54 6.06 -32.36
CA LEU A 73 18.64 6.68 -33.32
C LEU A 73 17.56 7.43 -32.52
N TYR A 74 17.54 8.75 -32.71
CA TYR A 74 16.60 9.70 -32.10
C TYR A 74 15.13 9.26 -32.21
N PRO A 75 14.24 9.77 -31.33
CA PRO A 75 13.03 9.08 -30.88
C PRO A 75 12.03 8.82 -32.01
N TRP A 76 11.04 7.96 -31.73
CA TRP A 76 9.84 7.65 -32.54
C TRP A 76 9.24 8.86 -33.30
N ASP A 77 9.46 10.10 -32.86
CA ASP A 77 9.04 11.37 -33.48
C ASP A 77 10.13 12.48 -33.56
N ASN A 78 11.42 12.18 -33.31
CA ASN A 78 12.51 13.16 -33.18
C ASN A 78 12.33 14.29 -32.13
N GLN A 79 11.28 14.28 -31.29
CA GLN A 79 10.92 15.39 -30.39
C GLN A 79 10.56 14.95 -28.96
N SER A 80 10.32 13.67 -28.73
CA SER A 80 9.87 13.15 -27.44
C SER A 80 10.99 13.04 -26.41
N SER A 81 10.76 13.62 -25.22
CA SER A 81 11.67 13.54 -24.07
C SER A 81 11.64 12.16 -23.40
N LYS A 82 12.70 11.84 -22.63
CA LYS A 82 12.75 10.64 -21.75
C LYS A 82 11.51 10.55 -20.84
N LYS A 83 11.08 11.69 -20.28
CA LYS A 83 9.88 11.74 -19.44
C LYS A 83 8.64 11.35 -20.24
N ALA A 84 8.48 11.88 -21.44
CA ALA A 84 7.36 11.52 -22.32
C ALA A 84 7.34 10.02 -22.65
N TRP A 85 8.51 9.42 -22.90
CA TRP A 85 8.61 7.97 -23.14
C TRP A 85 8.16 7.14 -21.95
N SER A 86 8.62 7.48 -20.73
CA SER A 86 8.19 6.78 -19.52
C SER A 86 6.67 6.92 -19.33
N GLU A 87 6.11 8.13 -19.44
CA GLU A 87 4.67 8.33 -19.29
C GLU A 87 3.85 7.54 -20.31
N ILE A 88 4.24 7.56 -21.59
CA ILE A 88 3.55 6.79 -22.63
C ILE A 88 3.63 5.28 -22.34
N ALA A 89 4.80 4.78 -21.93
CA ALA A 89 4.99 3.38 -21.58
C ALA A 89 4.12 2.98 -20.37
N LYS A 90 4.02 3.83 -19.34
CA LYS A 90 3.18 3.60 -18.16
C LYS A 90 1.69 3.56 -18.51
N ILE A 91 1.21 4.51 -19.30
CA ILE A 91 -0.18 4.53 -19.81
C ILE A 91 -0.45 3.28 -20.64
N LYS A 92 0.50 2.91 -21.52
CA LYS A 92 0.37 1.70 -22.34
C LYS A 92 0.33 0.42 -21.54
N LEU A 93 1.16 0.31 -20.50
CA LEU A 93 1.13 -0.82 -19.58
C LEU A 93 -0.25 -0.94 -18.90
N ARG A 94 -0.77 0.18 -18.41
CA ARG A 94 -2.09 0.27 -17.76
C ARG A 94 -3.22 -0.15 -18.72
N ASP A 95 -3.33 0.53 -19.85
CA ASP A 95 -4.50 0.44 -20.73
C ASP A 95 -4.51 -0.85 -21.56
N ASP A 96 -3.36 -1.24 -22.11
CA ASP A 96 -3.31 -2.35 -23.07
C ASP A 96 -3.15 -3.71 -22.38
N TYR A 97 -2.63 -3.75 -21.15
CA TYR A 97 -2.30 -4.99 -20.44
C TYR A 97 -3.03 -5.12 -19.10
N LEU A 98 -2.80 -4.20 -18.14
CA LEU A 98 -3.22 -4.42 -16.76
C LEU A 98 -4.74 -4.27 -16.55
N LEU A 99 -5.39 -3.27 -17.16
CA LEU A 99 -6.84 -3.07 -17.04
C LEU A 99 -7.67 -4.23 -17.60
N LYS A 100 -7.13 -5.05 -18.50
CA LYS A 100 -7.82 -6.23 -19.01
C LYS A 100 -7.87 -7.37 -17.98
N LEU A 101 -6.92 -7.37 -17.04
CA LEU A 101 -6.77 -8.40 -16.02
C LEU A 101 -7.52 -8.07 -14.71
N THR A 102 -7.93 -6.81 -14.52
CA THR A 102 -8.61 -6.37 -13.28
C THR A 102 -9.99 -6.98 -13.08
N ASN A 103 -10.62 -7.51 -14.14
CA ASN A 103 -11.92 -8.17 -14.01
C ASN A 103 -11.87 -9.41 -13.10
N ASP A 104 -10.70 -10.05 -13.00
CA ASP A 104 -10.50 -11.29 -12.25
C ASP A 104 -9.54 -11.14 -11.05
N ASP A 105 -8.99 -9.94 -10.80
CA ASP A 105 -8.05 -9.66 -9.71
C ASP A 105 -8.31 -8.30 -9.06
N ASP A 106 -9.11 -8.29 -7.99
CA ASP A 106 -9.45 -7.10 -7.20
C ASP A 106 -8.21 -6.42 -6.60
N ASP A 107 -7.18 -7.19 -6.23
CA ASP A 107 -5.94 -6.64 -5.70
C ASP A 107 -5.17 -5.86 -6.78
N LEU A 108 -5.28 -6.28 -8.05
CA LEU A 108 -4.68 -5.56 -9.18
C LEU A 108 -5.43 -4.25 -9.44
N LEU A 109 -6.77 -4.27 -9.37
CA LEU A 109 -7.57 -3.07 -9.50
C LEU A 109 -7.21 -2.05 -8.41
N GLN A 110 -7.10 -2.48 -7.16
CA GLN A 110 -6.68 -1.61 -6.05
C GLN A 110 -5.30 -1.00 -6.30
N GLN A 111 -4.30 -1.82 -6.69
CA GLN A 111 -2.96 -1.33 -7.01
C GLN A 111 -2.97 -0.30 -8.14
N LEU A 112 -3.80 -0.50 -9.17
CA LEU A 112 -3.95 0.47 -10.26
C LEU A 112 -4.61 1.77 -9.78
N SER A 113 -5.64 1.70 -8.94
CA SER A 113 -6.34 2.87 -8.39
C SER A 113 -5.45 3.69 -7.45
N GLU A 114 -4.49 3.08 -6.76
CA GLU A 114 -3.50 3.80 -5.95
C GLU A 114 -2.54 4.65 -6.82
N VAL A 115 -2.20 4.16 -8.01
CA VAL A 115 -1.28 4.85 -8.94
C VAL A 115 -2.03 5.85 -9.84
N TRP A 116 -3.22 5.48 -10.30
CA TRP A 116 -4.07 6.26 -11.20
C TRP A 116 -5.46 6.46 -10.56
N PRO A 117 -5.62 7.47 -9.68
CA PRO A 117 -6.87 7.75 -8.99
C PRO A 117 -8.04 8.02 -9.94
N GLU A 118 -7.77 8.43 -11.18
CA GLU A 118 -8.79 8.63 -12.21
C GLU A 118 -9.48 7.34 -12.67
N LEU A 119 -8.90 6.16 -12.38
CA LEU A 119 -9.52 4.87 -12.67
C LEU A 119 -10.65 4.53 -11.70
N THR A 120 -10.61 5.09 -10.50
CA THR A 120 -11.74 5.02 -9.56
C THR A 120 -12.78 6.05 -9.99
N PRO A 121 -13.99 5.63 -10.43
CA PRO A 121 -15.05 6.60 -10.67
C PRO A 121 -15.33 7.32 -9.36
N GLU A 122 -15.52 8.64 -9.42
CA GLU A 122 -16.01 9.38 -8.25
C GLU A 122 -17.29 8.69 -7.76
N PRO A 123 -17.37 8.33 -6.47
CA PRO A 123 -18.52 7.64 -5.96
C PRO A 123 -19.72 8.56 -6.18
N THR A 124 -20.64 8.14 -7.05
CA THR A 124 -21.87 8.86 -7.35
C THR A 124 -22.82 8.65 -6.19
N LEU A 125 -22.48 9.22 -5.04
CA LEU A 125 -23.26 9.06 -3.81
C LEU A 125 -24.59 9.77 -3.99
N THR A 126 -25.67 9.05 -3.70
CA THR A 126 -26.99 9.69 -3.65
C THR A 126 -27.06 10.64 -2.45
N LYS A 127 -28.00 11.59 -2.47
CA LYS A 127 -28.23 12.49 -1.32
C LYS A 127 -28.52 11.74 -0.03
N GLU A 128 -29.13 10.56 -0.13
CA GLU A 128 -29.43 9.67 1.00
C GLU A 128 -28.16 9.08 1.59
N GLN A 129 -27.25 8.56 0.76
CA GLN A 129 -25.96 8.01 1.20
C GLN A 129 -25.07 9.10 1.83
N LEU A 130 -25.07 10.31 1.27
CA LEU A 130 -24.35 11.45 1.88
C LEU A 130 -24.93 11.82 3.25
N SER A 131 -26.25 11.78 3.41
CA SER A 131 -26.90 12.03 4.69
C SER A 131 -26.55 10.93 5.72
N GLU A 132 -26.49 9.68 5.29
CA GLU A 132 -26.11 8.55 6.15
C GLU A 132 -24.64 8.64 6.59
N LEU A 133 -23.72 8.94 5.66
CA LEU A 133 -22.31 9.18 5.99
C LEU A 133 -22.13 10.34 6.97
N SER A 134 -22.87 11.44 6.79
CA SER A 134 -22.84 12.57 7.71
C SER A 134 -23.31 12.18 9.12
N LYS A 135 -24.33 11.33 9.25
CA LYS A 135 -24.78 10.79 10.55
C LYS A 135 -23.71 9.91 11.19
N LEU A 136 -23.07 9.03 10.41
CA LEU A 136 -22.00 8.17 10.91
C LEU A 136 -20.79 8.98 11.39
N GLN A 137 -20.41 10.04 10.67
CA GLN A 137 -19.36 10.97 11.10
C GLN A 137 -19.72 11.67 12.41
N GLN A 138 -20.97 12.15 12.54
CA GLN A 138 -21.42 12.78 13.79
C GLN A 138 -21.39 11.80 14.97
N GLN A 139 -21.77 10.54 14.76
CA GLN A 139 -21.66 9.49 15.77
C GLN A 139 -20.21 9.24 16.18
N ALA A 140 -19.28 9.20 15.21
CA ALA A 140 -17.86 9.05 15.49
C ALA A 140 -17.32 10.24 16.32
N ASP A 141 -17.67 11.47 15.95
CA ASP A 141 -17.27 12.68 16.68
C ASP A 141 -17.77 12.67 18.14
N ASP A 142 -19.00 12.21 18.36
CA ASP A 142 -19.57 12.12 19.70
C ASP A 142 -18.89 11.04 20.55
N ILE A 143 -18.52 9.89 19.96
CA ILE A 143 -17.71 8.86 20.63
C ILE A 143 -16.34 9.42 21.01
N ILE A 144 -15.68 10.16 20.11
CA ILE A 144 -14.38 10.78 20.38
C ILE A 144 -14.48 11.77 21.54
N LYS A 145 -15.51 12.62 21.58
CA LYS A 145 -15.73 13.55 22.69
C LYS A 145 -15.91 12.82 24.02
N GLN A 146 -16.68 11.72 24.04
CA GLN A 146 -16.86 10.92 25.25
C GLN A 146 -15.54 10.28 25.71
N ALA A 147 -14.72 9.78 24.77
CA ALA A 147 -13.42 9.21 25.10
C ALA A 147 -12.47 10.25 25.71
N ILE A 148 -12.45 11.49 25.19
CA ILE A 148 -11.65 12.60 25.74
C ILE A 148 -12.13 12.99 27.14
N ALA A 149 -13.45 13.04 27.36
CA ALA A 149 -14.01 13.31 28.68
C ALA A 149 -13.60 12.24 29.70
N LEU A 150 -13.68 10.97 29.30
CA LEU A 150 -13.27 9.83 30.12
C LEU A 150 -11.78 9.87 30.45
N GLU A 151 -10.91 10.17 29.48
CA GLU A 151 -9.46 10.35 29.70
C GLU A 151 -9.21 11.46 30.75
N THR A 152 -9.96 12.55 30.68
CA THR A 152 -9.83 13.67 31.62
C THR A 152 -10.23 13.26 33.04
N GLU A 153 -11.32 12.50 33.19
CA GLU A 153 -11.75 11.98 34.50
C GLU A 153 -10.75 10.98 35.08
N PHE A 154 -10.22 10.06 34.27
CA PHE A 154 -9.18 9.13 34.71
C PHE A 154 -7.93 9.86 35.21
N ASN A 155 -7.50 10.91 34.51
CA ASN A 155 -6.36 11.73 34.95
C ASN A 155 -6.63 12.43 36.29
N LYS A 156 -7.86 12.93 36.51
CA LYS A 156 -8.25 13.51 37.81
C LYS A 156 -8.20 12.47 38.93
N LEU A 157 -8.75 11.28 38.70
CA LEU A 157 -8.71 10.19 39.68
C LEU A 157 -7.27 9.76 39.99
N ALA A 158 -6.42 9.65 38.97
CA ALA A 158 -5.02 9.29 39.14
C ALA A 158 -4.23 10.33 39.96
N GLU A 159 -4.43 11.64 39.73
CA GLU A 159 -3.79 12.68 40.54
C GLU A 159 -4.36 12.72 41.97
N GLN A 160 -5.67 12.52 42.16
CA GLN A 160 -6.26 12.40 43.49
C GLN A 160 -5.70 11.21 44.27
N GLU A 161 -5.58 10.04 43.64
CA GLU A 161 -4.99 8.85 44.24
C GLU A 161 -3.53 9.11 44.64
N LYS A 162 -2.73 9.70 43.74
CA LYS A 162 -1.34 10.12 43.99
C LYS A 162 -1.21 11.10 45.15
N ASP A 163 -2.13 12.05 45.30
CA ASP A 163 -2.15 13.00 46.42
C ASP A 163 -2.51 12.35 47.76
N ILE A 164 -3.50 11.45 47.77
CA ILE A 164 -3.86 10.68 48.97
C ILE A 164 -2.66 9.85 49.42
N ILE A 165 -2.06 9.12 48.48
CA ILE A 165 -0.88 8.28 48.68
C ILE A 165 0.29 9.09 49.25
N ARG A 166 0.60 10.24 48.66
CA ARG A 166 1.71 11.11 49.10
C ARG A 166 1.52 11.62 50.53
N ASN A 167 0.27 11.87 50.93
CA ASN A 167 -0.08 12.40 52.25
C ASN A 167 -0.29 11.31 53.32
N THR A 168 -0.27 10.03 52.95
CA THR A 168 -0.54 8.90 53.87
C THR A 168 0.68 8.02 54.14
N GLN A 169 1.84 8.28 53.54
CA GLN A 169 3.04 7.44 53.72
C GLN A 169 4.09 7.97 54.71
N SER A 170 4.59 7.03 55.51
CA SER A 170 5.90 7.07 56.16
C SER A 170 7.00 6.73 55.15
N LYS A 171 8.22 7.26 55.33
CA LYS A 171 9.40 7.23 54.42
C LYS A 171 9.82 5.84 53.86
N TYR A 172 9.21 4.73 54.29
CA TYR A 172 9.72 3.37 54.08
C TYR A 172 8.76 2.40 53.35
N ASP A 173 7.67 2.88 52.73
CA ASP A 173 6.67 1.98 52.15
C ASP A 173 6.76 1.90 50.59
N GLU A 174 7.42 0.84 50.09
CA GLU A 174 7.78 0.63 48.67
C GLU A 174 6.62 0.17 47.77
N ARG A 175 5.47 -0.26 48.33
CA ARG A 175 4.36 -0.87 47.56
C ARG A 175 3.73 0.08 46.54
N ILE A 176 3.85 1.37 46.77
CA ILE A 176 3.24 2.43 45.95
C ILE A 176 4.10 2.78 44.73
N ALA A 177 5.42 2.69 44.82
CA ALA A 177 6.29 2.89 43.67
C ALA A 177 5.94 1.89 42.56
N ASP A 178 5.60 0.66 42.94
CA ASP A 178 5.12 -0.37 42.02
C ASP A 178 3.72 -0.08 41.48
N GLN A 179 2.79 0.46 42.27
CA GLN A 179 1.45 0.83 41.79
C GLN A 179 1.45 2.04 40.84
N VAL A 180 2.22 3.10 41.14
CA VAL A 180 2.38 4.26 40.25
C VAL A 180 3.04 3.85 38.94
N LYS A 181 4.03 2.95 39.00
CA LYS A 181 4.66 2.36 37.81
C LYS A 181 3.65 1.55 36.99
N TYR A 182 2.77 0.79 37.64
CA TYR A 182 1.71 0.04 36.97
C TYR A 182 0.70 0.96 36.26
N LEU A 183 0.28 2.05 36.89
CA LEU A 183 -0.61 3.05 36.29
C LEU A 183 0.05 3.76 35.10
N HIS A 184 1.34 4.12 35.19
CA HIS A 184 2.08 4.72 34.09
C HIS A 184 2.19 3.79 32.87
N VAL A 185 2.44 2.50 33.10
CA VAL A 185 2.51 1.48 32.04
C VAL A 185 1.16 1.34 31.33
N ASN A 186 0.06 1.32 32.08
CA ASN A 186 -1.29 1.24 31.50
C ASN A 186 -1.68 2.50 30.71
N LEU A 187 -1.31 3.69 31.21
CA LEU A 187 -1.53 4.97 30.50
C LEU A 187 -0.73 5.04 29.20
N GLN A 188 0.50 4.53 29.20
CA GLN A 188 1.35 4.47 28.01
C GLN A 188 0.79 3.49 26.98
N TYR A 189 0.36 2.29 27.42
CA TYR A 189 -0.30 1.32 26.54
C TYR A 189 -1.53 1.91 25.84
N PHE A 190 -2.37 2.65 26.58
CA PHE A 190 -3.54 3.32 26.03
C PHE A 190 -3.17 4.36 24.97
N LYS A 191 -2.13 5.19 25.22
CA LYS A 191 -1.64 6.17 24.24
C LYS A 191 -1.10 5.52 22.97
N ASP A 192 -0.38 4.41 23.11
CA ASP A 192 0.29 3.77 21.97
C ASP A 192 -0.67 2.97 21.06
N HIS A 193 -1.79 2.47 21.62
CA HIS A 193 -2.69 1.57 20.91
C HIS A 193 -4.08 2.16 20.62
N VAL A 194 -4.59 3.09 21.44
CA VAL A 194 -5.92 3.69 21.27
C VAL A 194 -5.85 5.01 20.52
N LYS A 195 -4.76 5.79 20.68
CA LYS A 195 -4.61 7.13 20.07
C LYS A 195 -4.12 7.12 18.62
N LYS A 196 -3.88 5.93 18.04
CA LYS A 196 -3.43 5.72 16.65
C LYS A 196 -4.57 5.47 15.65
N TRP A 197 -5.80 5.47 16.12
CA TRP A 197 -7.02 5.53 15.30
C TRP A 197 -7.50 6.98 15.22
#